data_AF-A0A7C1Y7J0-F1
#
_entry.id   AF-A0A7C1Y7J0-F1
#
_cell.length_a   1.000
_cell.length_b   1.000
_cell.length_c   1.000
_cell.angle_alpha   90.00
_cell.angle_beta   90.00
_cell.angle_gamma   90.00
#
_symmetry.space_group_name_H-M   'P 1'
#
loop_
_entity.id
_entity.type
_entity.pdbx_description
1 polymer ?
#
loop_
_entity_poly.entity_id
_entity_poly.type
_entity_poly.pdbx_seq_one_letter_code
_entity_poly.pdbx_strand_id
1 'polypeptide(L)'
;MCVARWRVFPLLAKQPPIDAAGQEVSNRPLRTVYSSNPNGRESNMKWMRKYRMALPALALLFAASATPAAVHQQCEDCHAPGTPSASNLIQPLSGLCIDCHQARIEAGEHVVDIPANATATGLPLQAGVMTCVTCHDPHAQGIALRMKDPELCQACHRR
;
A
#
# COMPACT_ATOMS: atom_id res chain seq x y z
N MET A 1 -29.77 21.01 -28.36
CA MET A 1 -30.53 19.73 -28.35
C MET A 1 -29.59 18.63 -28.84
N CYS A 2 -29.02 17.82 -27.94
CA CYS A 2 -28.33 16.56 -28.28
C CYS A 2 -28.51 15.64 -27.07
N VAL A 3 -29.39 14.64 -27.22
CA VAL A 3 -29.70 13.63 -26.21
C VAL A 3 -28.76 12.44 -26.40
N ALA A 4 -27.75 12.31 -25.53
CA ALA A 4 -26.93 11.11 -25.44
C ALA A 4 -27.63 10.08 -24.55
N ARG A 5 -28.06 8.99 -25.16
CA ARG A 5 -28.77 7.85 -24.56
C ARG A 5 -27.75 6.94 -23.86
N TRP A 6 -27.69 6.98 -22.54
CA TRP A 6 -26.87 6.06 -21.76
C TRP A 6 -27.62 4.74 -21.56
N ARG A 7 -27.08 3.66 -22.13
CA ARG A 7 -27.56 2.29 -21.92
C ARG A 7 -27.13 1.82 -20.52
N VAL A 8 -28.10 1.37 -19.75
CA VAL A 8 -27.92 0.71 -18.45
C VAL A 8 -27.30 -0.66 -18.70
N PHE A 9 -26.10 -0.91 -18.17
CA PHE A 9 -25.47 -2.23 -18.15
C PHE A 9 -26.12 -3.08 -17.05
N PRO A 10 -26.62 -4.30 -17.33
CA PRO A 10 -27.17 -5.15 -16.29
C PRO A 10 -26.06 -5.79 -15.45
N LEU A 11 -26.30 -5.80 -14.13
CA LEU A 11 -25.51 -6.42 -13.07
C LEU A 11 -25.25 -7.90 -13.39
N LEU A 12 -23.97 -8.26 -13.53
CA LEU A 12 -23.51 -9.63 -13.69
C LEU A 12 -23.54 -10.32 -12.31
N ALA A 13 -24.56 -11.15 -12.06
CA ALA A 13 -24.65 -11.99 -10.88
C ALA A 13 -23.54 -13.05 -10.89
N LYS A 14 -22.74 -13.12 -9.81
CA LYS A 14 -21.70 -14.12 -9.60
C LYS A 14 -22.35 -15.51 -9.45
N GLN A 15 -22.01 -16.45 -10.33
CA GLN A 15 -22.41 -17.86 -10.23
C GLN A 15 -21.55 -18.59 -9.17
N PRO A 16 -22.10 -19.58 -8.43
CA PRO A 16 -21.33 -20.37 -7.46
C PRO A 16 -20.31 -21.31 -8.14
N PRO A 17 -19.23 -21.70 -7.45
CA PRO A 17 -18.21 -22.56 -8.01
C PRO A 17 -18.76 -23.97 -8.27
N ILE A 18 -18.67 -24.40 -9.52
CA ILE A 18 -18.93 -25.77 -9.98
C ILE A 18 -17.64 -26.60 -9.90
N ASP A 19 -17.75 -27.88 -9.53
CA ASP A 19 -16.61 -28.79 -9.54
C ASP A 19 -16.22 -29.22 -10.97
N ALA A 20 -15.07 -29.89 -11.11
CA ALA A 20 -14.56 -30.35 -12.41
C ALA A 20 -15.45 -31.40 -13.10
N ALA A 21 -16.54 -31.83 -12.46
CA ALA A 21 -17.55 -32.73 -13.01
C ALA A 21 -18.90 -32.05 -13.31
N GLY A 22 -19.02 -30.73 -13.07
CA GLY A 22 -20.19 -29.94 -13.43
C GLY A 22 -21.42 -30.16 -12.55
N GLN A 23 -21.26 -30.62 -11.30
CA GLN A 23 -22.37 -30.77 -10.36
C GLN A 23 -22.40 -29.71 -9.25
N GLU A 24 -23.63 -29.34 -8.86
CA GLU A 24 -23.90 -28.39 -7.80
C GLU A 24 -23.54 -28.99 -6.43
N VAL A 25 -22.64 -28.33 -5.68
CA VAL A 25 -22.17 -28.79 -4.37
C VAL A 25 -23.28 -28.59 -3.33
N SER A 26 -24.17 -29.58 -3.19
CA SER A 26 -25.24 -29.53 -2.19
C SER A 26 -24.67 -29.81 -0.78
N ASN A 27 -24.79 -28.83 0.11
CA ASN A 27 -24.51 -28.98 1.54
C ASN A 27 -25.42 -30.07 2.15
N ARG A 28 -24.87 -31.26 2.42
CA ARG A 28 -25.54 -32.31 3.21
C ARG A 28 -24.99 -32.35 4.64
N PRO A 29 -25.86 -32.44 5.66
CA PRO A 29 -25.44 -32.50 7.05
C PRO A 29 -24.81 -33.86 7.38
N LEU A 30 -23.74 -33.81 8.18
CA LEU A 30 -23.01 -34.98 8.68
C LEU A 30 -23.93 -35.86 9.53
N ARG A 31 -24.34 -37.02 9.01
CA ARG A 31 -24.86 -38.11 9.82
C ARG A 31 -23.70 -38.80 10.52
N THR A 32 -23.73 -38.76 11.84
CA THR A 32 -22.91 -39.55 12.75
C THR A 32 -23.12 -41.04 12.49
N VAL A 33 -22.09 -41.70 11.94
CA VAL A 33 -21.97 -43.17 12.00
C VAL A 33 -20.89 -43.47 13.04
N TYR A 34 -21.36 -43.78 14.25
CA TYR A 34 -20.56 -44.40 15.29
C TYR A 34 -20.35 -45.87 14.88
N SER A 35 -19.14 -46.23 14.48
CA SER A 35 -18.72 -47.62 14.31
C SER A 35 -17.58 -47.88 15.28
N SER A 36 -17.92 -48.52 16.40
CA SER A 36 -16.97 -49.04 17.38
C SER A 36 -16.37 -50.35 16.87
N ASN A 37 -15.13 -50.30 16.38
CA ASN A 37 -14.31 -51.50 16.17
C ASN A 37 -13.23 -51.58 17.26
N PRO A 38 -13.26 -52.55 18.19
CA PRO A 38 -12.38 -52.56 19.36
C PRO A 38 -11.02 -53.23 19.17
N ASN A 39 -10.62 -53.68 17.96
CA ASN A 39 -9.42 -54.52 17.79
C ASN A 39 -8.42 -53.99 16.76
N GLY A 40 -7.90 -52.77 16.94
CA GLY A 40 -6.84 -52.18 16.09
C GLY A 40 -5.73 -51.52 16.90
N ARG A 41 -5.27 -52.17 17.97
CA ARG A 41 -4.14 -51.71 18.77
C ARG A 41 -2.83 -52.10 18.07
N GLU A 42 -1.92 -51.14 18.05
CA GLU A 42 -0.46 -51.32 18.02
C GLU A 42 0.21 -51.56 16.67
N SER A 43 0.73 -50.49 16.05
CA SER A 43 2.09 -50.48 15.45
C SER A 43 2.45 -49.20 14.67
N ASN A 44 2.10 -47.98 15.11
CA ASN A 44 2.58 -46.77 14.39
C ASN A 44 3.00 -45.59 15.28
N MET A 45 3.20 -45.77 16.59
CA MET A 45 3.53 -44.65 17.50
C MET A 45 5.04 -44.50 17.82
N LYS A 46 5.91 -45.38 17.30
CA LYS A 46 7.34 -45.35 17.63
C LYS A 46 8.19 -44.39 16.78
N TRP A 47 7.69 -43.93 15.63
CA TRP A 47 8.45 -43.01 14.74
C TRP A 47 8.26 -41.52 15.06
N MET A 48 7.15 -41.13 15.70
CA MET A 48 6.80 -39.72 15.91
C MET A 48 7.31 -39.10 17.23
N ARG A 49 8.02 -39.85 18.07
CA ARG A 49 8.57 -39.34 19.35
C ARG A 49 9.99 -38.77 19.26
N LYS A 50 10.75 -39.07 18.21
CA LYS A 50 12.10 -38.49 18.04
C LYS A 50 12.10 -37.06 17.52
N TYR A 51 11.02 -36.62 16.87
CA TYR A 51 10.92 -35.28 16.25
C TYR A 51 10.07 -34.28 17.05
N ARG A 52 9.69 -34.60 18.30
CA ARG A 52 8.97 -33.66 19.19
C ARG A 52 9.88 -32.76 20.03
N MET A 53 11.21 -32.90 19.92
CA MET A 53 12.18 -32.14 20.71
C MET A 53 13.12 -31.26 19.87
N ALA A 54 12.67 -30.75 18.72
CA ALA A 54 13.42 -29.78 17.91
C ALA A 54 12.55 -28.64 17.34
N LEU A 55 11.41 -28.34 17.97
CA LEU A 55 10.48 -27.29 17.54
C LEU A 55 10.21 -26.23 18.64
N PRO A 56 11.25 -25.64 19.26
CA PRO A 56 11.07 -24.25 19.69
C PRO A 56 12.15 -23.29 19.18
N ALA A 57 13.16 -23.75 18.43
CA ALA A 57 14.23 -22.87 17.93
C ALA A 57 13.88 -22.13 16.63
N LEU A 58 12.97 -22.67 15.80
CA LEU A 58 12.65 -22.09 14.49
C LEU A 58 11.62 -20.94 14.55
N ALA A 59 10.86 -20.83 15.64
CA ALA A 59 9.83 -19.80 15.79
C ALA A 59 10.38 -18.39 16.13
N LEU A 60 11.66 -18.29 16.52
CA LEU A 60 12.30 -17.02 16.86
C LEU A 60 12.95 -16.29 15.66
N LEU A 61 12.98 -16.90 14.48
CA LEU A 61 13.62 -16.33 13.29
C LEU A 61 12.69 -15.49 12.40
N PHE A 62 11.38 -15.47 12.66
CA PHE A 62 10.39 -14.76 11.82
C PHE A 62 9.93 -13.39 12.35
N ALA A 63 10.45 -12.93 13.50
CA ALA A 63 9.97 -11.70 14.14
C ALA A 63 10.70 -10.41 13.69
N ALA A 64 11.68 -10.48 12.78
CA ALA A 64 12.59 -9.36 12.47
C ALA A 64 12.28 -8.61 11.16
N SER A 65 11.25 -8.97 10.40
CA SER A 65 11.00 -8.38 9.07
C SER A 65 10.05 -7.16 9.08
N ALA A 66 9.75 -6.57 10.24
CA ALA A 66 9.06 -5.29 10.26
C ALA A 66 10.08 -4.20 9.85
N THR A 67 10.09 -3.84 8.57
CA THR A 67 10.78 -2.62 8.11
C THR A 67 10.18 -1.45 8.91
N PRO A 68 10.96 -0.71 9.71
CA PRO A 68 10.44 0.44 10.40
C PRO A 68 9.83 1.37 9.36
N ALA A 69 8.65 1.94 9.64
CA ALA A 69 8.13 3.04 8.84
C ALA A 69 9.22 4.11 8.86
N ALA A 70 9.87 4.34 7.72
CA ALA A 70 10.87 5.39 7.58
C ALA A 70 10.14 6.72 7.80
N VAL A 71 10.31 7.28 8.98
CA VAL A 71 9.81 8.61 9.31
C VAL A 71 10.93 9.59 8.95
N HIS A 72 10.63 10.66 8.21
CA HIS A 72 11.58 11.74 7.91
C HIS A 72 11.98 12.43 9.22
N GLN A 73 12.98 11.91 9.94
CA GLN A 73 13.38 12.40 11.26
C GLN A 73 14.81 12.92 11.30
N GLN A 74 15.69 12.43 10.43
CA GLN A 74 17.08 12.88 10.39
C GLN A 74 17.20 13.97 9.35
N CYS A 75 17.74 15.12 9.75
CA CYS A 75 17.91 16.27 8.86
C CYS A 75 18.85 15.94 7.70
N GLU A 76 19.88 15.15 8.01
CA GLU A 76 20.93 14.69 7.11
C GLU A 76 20.45 13.74 6.00
N ASP A 77 19.24 13.17 6.12
CA ASP A 77 18.64 12.36 5.05
C ASP A 77 18.32 13.21 3.81
N CYS A 78 18.16 14.53 3.99
CA CYS A 78 17.79 15.46 2.92
C CYS A 78 18.75 16.65 2.80
N HIS A 79 19.33 17.10 3.91
CA HIS A 79 20.18 18.28 3.97
C HIS A 79 21.65 17.91 4.20
N ALA A 80 22.54 18.60 3.49
CA ALA A 80 23.97 18.53 3.76
C ALA A 80 24.27 19.08 5.17
N PRO A 81 25.35 18.62 5.84
CA PRO A 81 25.72 19.10 7.16
C PRO A 81 25.76 20.64 7.24
N GLY A 82 25.20 21.19 8.33
CA GLY A 82 25.07 22.64 8.53
C GLY A 82 23.63 23.04 8.85
N THR A 83 23.31 24.31 8.60
CA THR A 83 21.94 24.83 8.80
C THR A 83 21.03 24.42 7.63
N PRO A 84 19.95 23.65 7.86
CA PRO A 84 19.01 23.24 6.82
C PRO A 84 18.37 24.44 6.10
N SER A 85 18.36 24.39 4.76
CA SER A 85 17.82 25.40 3.86
C SER A 85 17.48 24.77 2.51
N ALA A 86 16.71 25.46 1.67
CA ALA A 86 16.44 24.99 0.31
C ALA A 86 17.71 24.89 -0.57
N SER A 87 18.78 25.59 -0.20
CA SER A 87 20.04 25.63 -0.94
C SER A 87 21.06 24.55 -0.55
N ASN A 88 20.84 23.82 0.55
CA ASN A 88 21.77 22.79 1.02
C ASN A 88 21.19 21.37 0.96
N LEU A 89 20.29 21.09 0.03
CA LEU A 89 19.83 19.73 -0.21
C LEU A 89 20.98 18.86 -0.74
N ILE A 90 21.07 17.61 -0.30
CA ILE A 90 22.14 16.68 -0.72
C ILE A 90 22.01 16.24 -2.19
N GLN A 91 20.83 16.41 -2.78
CA GLN A 91 20.52 16.12 -4.17
C GLN A 91 19.27 16.91 -4.61
N PRO A 92 18.84 16.85 -5.89
CA PRO A 92 17.61 17.48 -6.34
C PRO A 92 16.38 17.04 -5.52
N LEU A 93 15.50 18.01 -5.23
CA LEU A 93 14.40 17.84 -4.28
C LEU A 93 13.50 16.63 -4.57
N SER A 94 13.04 16.47 -5.81
CA SER A 94 12.15 15.35 -6.16
C SER A 94 12.88 14.00 -6.08
N GLY A 95 14.20 13.98 -6.34
CA GLY A 95 15.07 12.80 -6.16
C GLY A 95 15.06 12.29 -4.72
N LEU A 96 15.20 13.19 -3.74
CA LEU A 96 15.11 12.85 -2.31
C LEU A 96 13.82 12.11 -1.95
N CYS A 97 12.70 12.51 -2.55
CA CYS A 97 11.41 11.89 -2.27
C CYS A 97 11.34 10.49 -2.88
N ILE A 98 11.71 10.33 -4.15
CA ILE A 98 11.50 9.09 -4.91
C ILE A 98 12.54 8.02 -4.59
N ASP A 99 13.66 8.36 -3.94
CA ASP A 99 14.63 7.39 -3.41
C ASP A 99 14.03 6.48 -2.32
N CYS A 100 12.92 6.90 -1.70
CA CYS A 100 12.13 6.08 -0.77
C CYS A 100 10.67 5.88 -1.23
N HIS A 101 10.13 6.79 -2.04
CA HIS A 101 8.74 6.78 -2.50
C HIS A 101 8.62 6.49 -4.00
N GLN A 102 9.21 5.39 -4.49
CA GLN A 102 9.23 5.06 -5.92
C GLN A 102 7.83 4.93 -6.52
N ALA A 103 6.86 4.45 -5.75
CA ALA A 103 5.48 4.31 -6.23
C ALA A 103 4.79 5.66 -6.54
N ARG A 104 5.34 6.80 -6.07
CA ARG A 104 4.75 8.15 -6.25
C ARG A 104 5.00 8.78 -7.61
N ILE A 105 5.65 8.05 -8.51
CA ILE A 105 5.85 8.43 -9.91
C ILE A 105 5.19 7.45 -10.88
N GLU A 106 4.37 6.53 -10.37
CA GLU A 106 3.61 5.59 -11.19
C GLU A 106 2.40 6.25 -11.88
N ALA A 107 1.81 5.54 -12.84
CA ALA A 107 0.65 6.03 -13.57
C ALA A 107 -0.53 6.28 -12.63
N GLY A 108 -1.08 7.49 -12.67
CA GLY A 108 -2.20 7.92 -11.82
C GLY A 108 -1.79 8.82 -10.66
N GLU A 109 -0.49 8.91 -10.36
CA GLU A 109 0.04 9.93 -9.44
C GLU A 109 0.10 11.30 -10.13
N HIS A 110 0.05 12.38 -9.34
CA HIS A 110 0.12 13.73 -9.89
C HIS A 110 1.54 14.04 -10.36
N VAL A 111 1.66 14.61 -11.56
CA VAL A 111 2.96 14.99 -12.13
C VAL A 111 3.63 16.11 -11.33
N VAL A 112 4.95 16.08 -11.24
CA VAL A 112 5.80 17.10 -10.62
C VAL A 112 6.97 17.43 -11.55
N ASP A 113 7.80 18.38 -11.14
CA ASP A 113 8.94 18.91 -11.91
C ASP A 113 8.53 19.55 -13.25
N ILE A 114 7.32 20.11 -13.28
CA ILE A 114 6.79 20.86 -14.42
C ILE A 114 6.65 22.35 -14.09
N PRO A 115 6.86 23.24 -15.07
CA PRO A 115 6.59 24.67 -14.88
C PRO A 115 5.13 24.89 -14.49
N ALA A 116 4.90 25.72 -13.46
CA ALA A 116 3.56 26.08 -13.02
C ALA A 116 3.48 27.59 -12.77
N ASN A 117 2.27 28.15 -12.90
CA ASN A 117 2.08 29.58 -12.69
C ASN A 117 1.90 29.88 -11.19
N ALA A 118 2.97 30.38 -10.55
CA ALA A 118 3.03 30.68 -9.10
C ALA A 118 1.95 31.66 -8.65
N THR A 119 1.59 32.63 -9.51
CA THR A 119 0.75 33.76 -9.12
C THR A 119 -0.73 33.39 -8.94
N ALA A 120 -1.14 32.21 -9.42
CA ALA A 120 -2.55 31.81 -9.44
C ALA A 120 -2.98 30.91 -8.27
N THR A 121 -2.05 30.35 -7.50
CA THR A 121 -2.30 29.15 -6.68
C THR A 121 -2.09 29.35 -5.18
N GLY A 122 -1.30 30.36 -4.76
CA GLY A 122 -0.93 30.55 -3.35
C GLY A 122 -0.05 29.43 -2.76
N LEU A 123 0.46 28.53 -3.61
CA LEU A 123 1.29 27.40 -3.23
C LEU A 123 2.79 27.68 -3.48
N PRO A 124 3.70 27.09 -2.69
CA PRO A 124 5.12 27.28 -2.89
C PRO A 124 5.58 26.60 -4.18
N LEU A 125 6.14 27.39 -5.10
CA LEU A 125 6.84 26.87 -6.28
C LEU A 125 8.34 27.09 -6.13
N GLN A 126 9.11 26.15 -6.66
CA GLN A 126 10.57 26.15 -6.61
C GLN A 126 11.06 26.75 -7.92
N ALA A 127 11.42 28.03 -7.89
CA ALA A 127 11.79 28.78 -9.09
C ALA A 127 10.75 28.70 -10.23
N GLY A 128 9.45 28.71 -9.89
CA GLY A 128 8.36 28.61 -10.87
C GLY A 128 8.04 27.18 -11.31
N VAL A 129 8.66 26.17 -10.70
CA VAL A 129 8.40 24.75 -10.95
C VAL A 129 7.58 24.17 -9.80
N MET A 130 6.57 23.37 -10.16
CA MET A 130 5.81 22.54 -9.22
C MET A 130 6.64 21.31 -8.86
N THR A 131 6.75 21.01 -7.57
CA THR A 131 7.51 19.86 -7.06
C THR A 131 6.67 19.08 -6.04
N CYS A 132 7.20 17.98 -5.51
CA CYS A 132 6.57 17.24 -4.42
C CYS A 132 6.21 18.17 -3.24
N VAL A 133 7.09 19.14 -2.94
CA VAL A 133 6.89 20.09 -1.83
C VAL A 133 6.04 21.30 -2.19
N THR A 134 5.43 21.34 -3.37
CA THR A 134 4.36 22.30 -3.63
C THR A 134 3.11 21.91 -2.84
N CYS A 135 2.80 20.61 -2.81
CA CYS A 135 1.61 20.06 -2.16
C CYS A 135 1.92 19.47 -0.77
N HIS A 136 3.08 18.83 -0.60
CA HIS A 136 3.48 18.15 0.64
C HIS A 136 4.51 18.93 1.46
N ASP A 137 4.26 19.12 2.75
CA ASP A 137 5.22 19.66 3.70
C ASP A 137 6.01 18.50 4.32
N PRO A 138 7.30 18.32 3.94
CA PRO A 138 8.12 17.22 4.46
C PRO A 138 8.44 17.36 5.94
N HIS A 139 8.24 18.55 6.54
CA HIS A 139 8.46 18.80 7.97
C HIS A 139 7.19 18.69 8.80
N ALA A 140 6.03 18.47 8.17
CA ALA A 140 4.77 18.35 8.90
C ALA A 140 4.73 17.06 9.73
N GLN A 141 4.21 17.18 10.96
CA GLN A 141 3.91 16.02 11.79
C GLN A 141 2.51 15.48 11.42
N GLY A 142 2.46 14.32 10.76
CA GLY A 142 1.20 13.67 10.35
C GLY A 142 0.87 13.86 8.87
N ILE A 143 -0.29 14.46 8.57
CA ILE A 143 -0.71 14.68 7.18
C ILE A 143 0.13 15.79 6.57
N ALA A 144 0.94 15.45 5.57
CA ALA A 144 1.84 16.40 4.92
C ALA A 144 1.14 17.36 3.94
N LEU A 145 -0.14 17.17 3.60
CA LEU A 145 -0.79 18.05 2.62
C LEU A 145 -0.97 19.47 3.18
N ARG A 146 -0.53 20.48 2.41
CA ARG A 146 -0.67 21.90 2.77
C ARG A 146 -2.11 22.40 2.78
N MET A 147 -2.97 21.79 1.99
CA MET A 147 -4.39 22.11 1.90
C MET A 147 -5.20 20.82 1.80
N LYS A 148 -6.48 20.91 2.17
CA LYS A 148 -7.39 19.77 2.05
C LYS A 148 -7.77 19.53 0.60
N ASP A 149 -8.03 18.27 0.27
CA ASP A 149 -8.72 17.89 -0.95
C ASP A 149 -10.21 18.31 -0.82
N PRO A 150 -10.85 18.94 -1.84
CA PRO A 150 -10.37 19.21 -3.20
C PRO A 150 -9.76 20.58 -3.47
N GLU A 151 -9.66 21.44 -2.44
CA GLU A 151 -9.17 22.82 -2.56
C GLU A 151 -7.75 22.87 -3.12
N LEU A 152 -6.88 21.94 -2.70
CA LEU A 152 -5.51 21.82 -3.19
C LEU A 152 -5.42 21.70 -4.71
N CYS A 153 -6.22 20.80 -5.29
CA CYS A 153 -6.23 20.52 -6.71
C CYS A 153 -6.83 21.69 -7.51
N GLN A 154 -7.85 22.33 -6.95
CA GLN A 154 -8.55 23.46 -7.56
C GLN A 154 -7.73 24.75 -7.57
N ALA A 155 -6.66 24.83 -6.76
CA ALA A 155 -5.73 25.96 -6.80
C ALA A 155 -5.12 26.14 -8.21
N CYS A 156 -4.83 25.03 -8.90
CA CYS A 156 -4.32 25.01 -10.27
C CYS A 156 -5.38 24.66 -11.31
N HIS A 157 -6.24 23.68 -11.03
CA HIS A 157 -7.22 23.13 -11.96
C HIS A 157 -8.62 23.73 -11.74
N ARG A 158 -8.80 25.01 -12.11
CA ARG A 158 -10.13 25.62 -12.17
C ARG A 158 -10.90 25.04 -13.36
N ARG A 159 -12.12 24.57 -13.11
CA ARG A 159 -13.04 24.10 -14.15
C ARG A 159 -13.71 25.26 -14.86
#